data_AF-A0A918SF28-F1
#
_entry.id   AF-A0A918SF28-F1
#
_cell.length_a   1.000
_cell.length_b   1.000
_cell.length_c   1.000
_cell.angle_alpha   90.00
_cell.angle_beta   90.00
_cell.angle_gamma   90.00
#
_symmetry.space_group_name_H-M   'P 1'
#
loop_
_entity.id
_entity.type
_entity.pdbx_description
1 polymer ?
#
loop_
_entity_poly.entity_id
_entity_poly.type
_entity_poly.pdbx_seq_one_letter_code
_entity_poly.pdbx_strand_id
1 'polypeptide(L)'
;MFHDFLNFLHPRLCHTCEAVLLANENVVCTKYIHELPATNYHLENENAVEKVFYPRVKIENAAILLLFEKKGMVQQLIHNLKYRGH
;
A
#
# COMPACT_ATOMS: atom_id res chain seq x y z
N MET A 1 -18.27 26.54 -10.60
CA MET A 1 -18.60 27.48 -9.51
C MET A 1 -19.10 26.77 -8.25
N PHE A 2 -20.21 26.00 -8.25
CA PHE A 2 -20.66 25.32 -7.01
C PHE A 2 -19.79 24.13 -6.57
N HIS A 3 -19.11 23.43 -7.50
CA HIS A 3 -18.22 22.32 -7.16
C HIS A 3 -16.97 22.74 -6.38
N ASP A 4 -16.45 23.95 -6.64
CA ASP A 4 -15.26 24.47 -5.96
C ASP A 4 -15.54 24.79 -4.49
N PHE A 5 -16.75 25.24 -4.18
CA PHE A 5 -17.18 25.53 -2.81
C PHE A 5 -17.42 24.24 -1.99
N LEU A 6 -17.96 23.19 -2.62
CA LEU A 6 -18.15 21.88 -1.99
C LEU A 6 -16.82 21.17 -1.72
N ASN A 7 -15.83 21.30 -2.60
CA ASN A 7 -14.47 20.78 -2.37
C ASN A 7 -13.76 21.44 -1.19
N PHE A 8 -14.12 22.68 -0.83
CA PHE A 8 -13.59 23.36 0.36
C PHE A 8 -14.23 22.84 1.65
N LEU A 9 -15.53 22.53 1.65
CA LEU A 9 -16.22 21.95 2.81
C LEU A 9 -15.92 20.45 2.98
N HIS A 10 -15.75 19.72 1.89
CA HIS A 10 -15.51 18.27 1.86
C HIS A 10 -14.34 17.95 0.92
N PRO A 11 -13.09 18.18 1.37
CA PRO A 11 -11.92 17.77 0.60
C PRO A 11 -11.91 16.26 0.45
N ARG A 12 -11.53 15.78 -0.74
CA ARG A 12 -11.26 14.36 -0.95
C ARG A 12 -10.01 14.01 -0.15
N LEU A 13 -10.13 13.11 0.81
CA LEU A 13 -9.01 12.69 1.66
C LEU A 13 -8.52 11.31 1.23
N CYS A 14 -7.21 11.11 1.33
CA CYS A 14 -6.56 9.84 1.13
C CYS A 14 -7.10 8.82 2.14
N HIS A 15 -7.52 7.66 1.67
CA HIS A 15 -8.11 6.64 2.54
C HIS A 15 -7.13 6.00 3.53
N THR A 16 -5.83 6.29 3.45
CA THR A 16 -4.81 5.75 4.35
C THR A 16 -4.18 6.79 5.28
N CYS A 17 -3.78 7.95 4.77
CA CYS A 17 -3.08 8.98 5.54
C CYS A 17 -3.89 10.26 5.78
N GLU A 18 -5.16 10.30 5.34
CA GLU A 18 -6.08 11.43 5.51
C GLU A 18 -5.58 12.76 4.91
N ALA A 19 -4.52 12.73 4.10
CA ALA A 19 -4.04 13.88 3.35
C ALA A 19 -5.01 14.25 2.23
N VAL A 20 -5.08 15.53 1.86
CA VAL A 20 -5.92 16.01 0.76
C VAL A 20 -5.41 15.42 -0.57
N LEU A 21 -6.31 14.74 -1.31
CA LEU A 21 -6.05 14.19 -2.62
C LEU A 21 -6.06 15.29 -3.68
N LEU A 22 -5.04 15.29 -4.54
CA LEU A 22 -4.97 16.18 -5.70
C LEU A 22 -6.03 15.82 -6.75
N ALA A 23 -6.25 16.67 -7.75
CA ALA A 23 -7.27 16.46 -8.79
C ALA A 23 -7.14 15.08 -9.47
N ASN A 24 -5.91 14.63 -9.71
CA ASN A 24 -5.59 13.36 -10.38
C ASN A 24 -5.45 12.16 -9.43
N GLU A 25 -5.64 12.34 -8.11
CA GLU A 25 -5.54 11.27 -7.13
C GLU A 25 -6.96 10.83 -6.71
N ASN A 26 -7.22 9.52 -6.72
CA ASN A 26 -8.56 8.99 -6.49
C ASN A 26 -8.73 8.33 -5.12
N VAL A 27 -7.80 7.45 -4.73
CA VAL A 27 -7.98 6.56 -3.57
C VAL A 27 -6.86 6.77 -2.55
N VAL A 28 -5.62 6.83 -3.03
CA VAL A 28 -4.41 6.96 -2.22
C VAL A 28 -3.58 8.11 -2.79
N CYS A 29 -3.00 8.94 -1.92
CA CYS A 29 -2.13 10.02 -2.36
C CYS A 29 -0.79 9.48 -2.86
N THR A 30 -0.19 10.21 -3.80
CA THR A 30 1.07 9.84 -4.46
C THR A 30 2.21 9.72 -3.44
N LYS A 31 2.21 10.58 -2.42
CA LYS A 31 3.15 10.51 -1.31
C LYS A 31 3.12 9.14 -0.62
N TYR A 32 1.94 8.65 -0.27
CA TYR A 32 1.79 7.37 0.41
C TYR A 32 2.26 6.21 -0.47
N ILE A 33 1.97 6.25 -1.77
CA ILE A 33 2.43 5.24 -2.73
C ILE A 33 3.96 5.20 -2.81
N HIS A 34 4.62 6.36 -2.85
CA HIS A 34 6.09 6.43 -2.89
C HIS A 34 6.75 6.01 -1.57
N GLU A 35 6.07 6.21 -0.44
CA GLU A 35 6.55 5.81 0.88
C GLU A 35 6.25 4.33 1.20
N LEU A 36 5.51 3.61 0.33
CA LEU A 36 5.26 2.19 0.55
C LEU A 36 6.58 1.41 0.61
N PRO A 37 6.75 0.50 1.60
CA PRO A 37 7.95 -0.31 1.74
C PRO A 37 7.91 -1.46 0.73
N ALA A 38 8.09 -1.11 -0.55
CA ALA A 38 8.15 -2.04 -1.65
C ALA A 38 9.49 -2.78 -1.68
N THR A 39 9.44 -4.08 -1.95
CA THR A 39 10.64 -4.92 -2.00
C THR A 39 10.94 -5.39 -3.42
N ASN A 40 12.24 -5.50 -3.72
CA ASN A 40 12.72 -5.97 -5.01
C ASN A 40 13.08 -7.46 -5.02
N TYR A 41 12.50 -8.25 -4.10
CA TYR A 41 12.80 -9.68 -3.99
C TYR A 41 12.48 -10.49 -5.25
N HIS A 42 11.61 -9.98 -6.13
CA HIS A 42 11.35 -10.57 -7.44
C HIS A 42 12.53 -10.49 -8.42
N LEU A 43 13.53 -9.64 -8.16
CA LEU A 43 14.76 -9.49 -8.96
C LEU A 43 15.95 -10.26 -8.36
N GLU A 44 15.82 -10.73 -7.13
CA GLU A 44 16.88 -11.47 -6.43
C GLU A 44 16.68 -12.97 -6.61
N ASN A 45 17.67 -13.64 -7.22
CA ASN A 45 17.77 -15.10 -7.21
C ASN A 45 18.24 -15.57 -5.83
N GLU A 46 17.60 -16.59 -5.24
CA GLU A 46 17.82 -17.08 -3.87
C GLU A 46 17.50 -16.08 -2.75
N ASN A 47 16.33 -15.46 -2.84
CA ASN A 47 15.90 -14.47 -1.86
C ASN A 47 15.59 -15.09 -0.49
N ALA A 48 15.61 -14.25 0.55
CA ALA A 48 15.32 -14.67 1.94
C ALA A 48 13.91 -15.28 2.07
N VAL A 49 13.00 -14.92 1.18
CA VAL A 49 11.62 -15.40 1.14
C VAL A 49 11.59 -16.88 0.77
N GLU A 50 12.33 -17.29 -0.25
CA GLU A 50 12.46 -18.68 -0.66
C GLU A 50 12.97 -19.57 0.48
N LYS A 51 13.98 -19.09 1.22
CA LYS A 51 14.60 -19.79 2.35
C LYS A 51 13.62 -20.11 3.48
N VAL A 52 12.56 -19.32 3.67
CA VAL A 52 11.50 -19.60 4.67
C VAL A 52 10.75 -20.88 4.33
N PHE A 53 10.61 -21.20 3.04
CA PHE A 53 9.84 -22.36 2.56
C PHE A 53 10.67 -23.62 2.37
N TYR A 54 12.00 -23.52 2.29
CA TYR A 54 12.92 -24.64 2.07
C TYR A 54 12.65 -25.91 2.91
N PRO A 55 12.34 -25.82 4.22
CA PRO A 55 12.11 -27.02 5.02
C PRO A 55 10.71 -27.62 4.85
N ARG A 56 9.76 -26.89 4.24
CA ARG A 56 8.34 -27.26 4.22
C ARG A 56 7.88 -27.70 2.83
N VAL A 57 8.25 -26.95 1.80
CA VAL A 57 7.74 -27.14 0.43
C VAL A 57 8.81 -26.71 -0.56
N LYS A 58 8.97 -27.49 -1.64
CA LYS A 58 9.78 -27.07 -2.79
C LYS A 58 8.98 -26.04 -3.58
N ILE A 59 9.52 -24.84 -3.68
CA ILE A 59 8.97 -23.76 -4.49
C ILE A 59 10.03 -23.33 -5.52
N GLU A 60 9.58 -22.93 -6.70
CA GLU A 60 10.46 -22.52 -7.79
C GLU A 60 10.90 -21.06 -7.66
N ASN A 61 9.98 -20.18 -7.27
CA ASN A 61 10.23 -18.76 -7.03
C ASN A 61 9.37 -18.27 -5.87
N ALA A 62 9.89 -17.35 -5.06
CA ALA A 62 9.08 -16.57 -4.11
C ALA A 62 9.35 -15.08 -4.27
N ALA A 63 8.36 -14.23 -4.02
CA ALA A 63 8.57 -12.79 -3.96
C ALA A 63 7.61 -12.16 -2.94
N ILE A 64 8.05 -11.05 -2.36
CA ILE A 64 7.21 -10.17 -1.55
C ILE A 64 7.13 -8.84 -2.30
N LEU A 65 5.94 -8.25 -2.34
CA LEU A 65 5.72 -6.93 -2.90
C LEU A 65 5.90 -5.83 -1.85
N LEU A 66 5.33 -6.03 -0.65
CA LEU A 66 5.33 -5.05 0.45
C LEU A 66 5.72 -5.73 1.76
N LEU A 67 6.61 -5.10 2.53
CA LEU A 67 6.95 -5.56 3.88
C LEU A 67 5.84 -5.19 4.86
N PHE A 68 5.36 -6.18 5.61
CA PHE A 68 4.36 -5.99 6.64
C PHE A 68 5.01 -5.71 7.99
N GLU A 69 4.72 -4.54 8.56
CA GLU A 69 5.16 -4.16 9.90
C GLU A 69 3.96 -3.89 10.80
N LYS A 70 4.05 -4.30 12.06
CA LYS A 70 3.01 -4.02 13.06
C LYS A 70 2.92 -2.52 13.28
N LYS A 71 1.69 -1.98 13.22
CA LYS A 71 1.37 -0.54 13.27
C LYS A 71 2.02 0.27 12.14
N GLY A 72 2.49 -0.40 11.08
CA GLY A 72 3.07 0.25 9.92
C GLY A 72 2.01 0.67 8.88
N MET A 73 2.48 1.36 7.83
CA MET A 73 1.65 1.86 6.74
C MET A 73 0.91 0.71 6.04
N VAL A 74 1.61 -0.37 5.67
CA VAL A 74 1.01 -1.53 4.99
C VAL A 74 -0.12 -2.17 5.79
N GLN A 75 -0.04 -2.17 7.13
CA GLN A 75 -1.14 -2.65 7.96
C GLN A 75 -2.38 -1.76 7.86
N GLN A 76 -2.21 -0.43 7.90
CA GLN A 76 -3.32 0.50 7.74
C GLN A 76 -3.96 0.35 6.36
N LEU A 77 -3.14 0.24 5.31
CA LEU A 77 -3.60 0.00 3.94
C LEU A 77 -4.46 -1.28 3.85
N ILE A 78 -3.95 -2.41 4.34
CA ILE A 78 -4.70 -3.69 4.33
C ILE A 78 -5.97 -3.60 5.17
N HIS A 79 -5.92 -2.91 6.31
CA HIS A 79 -7.09 -2.73 7.17
C HIS A 79 -8.19 -1.94 6.46
N ASN A 80 -7.84 -0.84 5.78
CA ASN A 80 -8.79 -0.01 5.06
C ASN A 80 -9.38 -0.75 3.85
N LEU A 81 -8.54 -1.48 3.09
CA LEU A 81 -8.98 -2.36 2.01
C LEU A 81 -9.97 -3.43 2.50
N LYS A 82 -9.64 -4.13 3.59
CA LYS A 82 -10.41 -5.29 4.05
C LYS A 82 -11.72 -4.90 4.75
N TYR A 83 -11.72 -3.81 5.53
CA TYR A 83 -12.82 -3.49 6.44
C TYR A 83 -13.57 -2.20 6.09
N ARG A 84 -12.97 -1.29 5.32
CA ARG A 84 -13.59 -0.01 4.96
C ARG A 84 -14.05 0.08 3.51
N GLY A 85 -13.69 -0.89 2.66
CA GLY A 85 -14.17 -0.97 1.28
C GLY A 85 -13.61 0.12 0.36
N HIS A 86 -12.42 0.63 0.69
CA HIS A 86 -11.66 1.62 -0.09
C HIS A 86 -10.31 1.06 -0.50
#